data_AF-A0A5E8UI08-F1
#
_entry.id   AF-A0A5E8UI08-F1
#
_cell.length_a   1.000
_cell.length_b   1.000
_cell.length_c   1.000
_cell.angle_alpha   90.00
_cell.angle_beta   90.00
_cell.angle_gamma   90.00
#
_symmetry.space_group_name_H-M   'P 1'
#
loop_
_entity.id
_entity.type
_entity.pdbx_description
1 polymer ?
#
loop_
_entity_poly.entity_id
_entity_poly.type
_entity_poly.pdbx_seq_one_letter_code
_entity_poly.pdbx_strand_id
1 'polypeptide(L)'
;MNQLAAATKSVLQFEGKALACPFSKLTANELLEYILGYYESLHPSFIRIEYPVGKEEFLYNILKDGYGLAPITSWGPAQVEVLVVSAEDLKATPKDQLDHDSFMEQAAWRLITRTFAEKL
;
A
#
# COMPACT_ATOMS: atom_id res chain seq x y z
N MET A 1 -7.37 -22.50 14.72
CA MET A 1 -6.52 -21.64 15.57
C MET A 1 -5.66 -20.77 14.66
N ASN A 2 -5.75 -19.46 14.86
CA ASN A 2 -5.35 -18.40 13.92
C ASN A 2 -3.85 -18.39 13.62
N GLN A 3 -3.49 -18.67 12.37
CA GLN A 3 -2.13 -18.56 11.83
C GLN A 3 -1.70 -17.11 11.57
N LEU A 4 -2.60 -16.13 11.72
CA LEU A 4 -2.38 -14.70 11.48
C LEU A 4 -1.51 -14.00 12.54
N ALA A 5 -1.31 -14.60 13.71
CA ALA A 5 -0.52 -13.99 14.78
C ALA A 5 1.01 -14.11 14.60
N ALA A 6 1.49 -14.95 13.68
CA ALA A 6 2.89 -15.38 13.68
C ALA A 6 3.88 -14.49 12.90
N ALA A 7 3.47 -13.44 12.19
CA ALA A 7 4.41 -12.64 11.39
C ALA A 7 4.13 -11.15 11.27
N THR A 8 3.19 -10.57 12.04
CA THR A 8 2.96 -9.11 11.98
C THR A 8 4.19 -8.38 12.52
N LYS A 9 4.90 -7.65 11.67
CA LYS A 9 6.10 -6.86 12.03
C LYS A 9 5.79 -5.38 12.16
N SER A 10 4.77 -4.89 11.45
CA SER A 10 4.27 -3.52 11.60
C SER A 10 2.75 -3.46 11.44
N VAL A 11 2.17 -2.37 11.93
CA VAL A 11 0.78 -1.98 11.69
C VAL A 11 0.78 -0.75 10.79
N LEU A 12 0.00 -0.81 9.70
CA LEU A 12 -0.26 0.33 8.83
C LEU A 12 -1.57 0.97 9.27
N GLN A 13 -1.49 2.13 9.90
CA GLN A 13 -2.63 2.87 10.39
C GLN A 13 -3.05 3.92 9.36
N PHE A 14 -4.29 3.82 8.89
CA PHE A 14 -4.97 4.80 8.04
C PHE A 14 -6.03 5.53 8.87
N GLU A 15 -6.65 6.57 8.32
CA GLU A 15 -7.76 7.24 9.00
C GLU A 15 -8.91 6.24 9.29
N GLY A 16 -9.15 5.96 10.58
CA GLY A 16 -10.21 5.07 11.05
C GLY A 16 -10.04 3.57 10.75
N LYS A 17 -8.92 3.13 10.13
CA LYS A 17 -8.68 1.74 9.72
C LYS A 17 -7.22 1.34 9.95
N ALA A 18 -6.96 0.04 10.07
CA ALA A 18 -5.59 -0.48 10.18
C ALA A 18 -5.42 -1.84 9.52
N LEU A 19 -4.22 -2.12 9.04
CA LEU A 19 -3.81 -3.39 8.45
C LEU A 19 -2.61 -3.98 9.20
N ALA A 20 -2.64 -5.29 9.46
CA ALA A 20 -1.49 -6.03 9.91
C ALA A 20 -0.53 -6.27 8.73
N CYS A 21 0.73 -5.88 8.91
CA CYS A 21 1.74 -5.96 7.87
C CYS A 21 2.90 -6.90 8.28
N PRO A 22 3.29 -7.86 7.43
CA PRO A 22 4.40 -8.76 7.71
C PRO A 22 5.78 -8.13 7.50
N PHE A 23 5.84 -6.89 7.03
CA PHE A 23 7.05 -6.14 6.76
C PHE A 23 7.40 -5.20 7.91
N SER A 24 8.69 -4.85 8.04
CA SER A 24 9.11 -3.77 8.94
C SER A 24 8.46 -2.45 8.53
N LYS A 25 8.46 -1.47 9.44
CA LYS A 25 7.94 -0.12 9.11
C LYS A 25 8.61 0.49 7.88
N LEU A 26 9.93 0.31 7.73
CA LEU A 26 10.70 0.80 6.60
C LEU A 26 10.23 0.15 5.28
N THR A 27 10.22 -1.18 5.22
CA THR A 27 9.83 -1.91 4.01
C THR A 27 8.36 -1.71 3.67
N ALA A 28 7.50 -1.51 4.67
CA ALA A 28 6.12 -1.13 4.42
C ALA A 28 5.99 0.27 3.81
N ASN A 29 6.82 1.23 4.23
CA ASN A 29 6.86 2.55 3.60
C ASN A 29 7.34 2.45 2.14
N GLU A 30 8.42 1.72 1.88
CA GLU A 30 8.93 1.47 0.51
C GLU A 30 7.85 0.83 -0.38
N LEU A 31 7.09 -0.12 0.16
CA LEU A 31 5.96 -0.73 -0.55
C LEU A 31 4.86 0.29 -0.88
N LEU A 32 4.51 1.18 0.05
CA LEU A 32 3.52 2.25 -0.19
C LEU A 32 3.99 3.18 -1.32
N GLU A 33 5.24 3.63 -1.27
CA GLU A 33 5.86 4.49 -2.28
C GLU A 33 5.93 3.80 -3.65
N TYR A 34 6.22 2.50 -3.68
CA TYR A 34 6.20 1.67 -4.88
C TYR A 34 4.80 1.56 -5.48
N ILE A 35 3.76 1.30 -4.68
CA ILE A 35 2.37 1.22 -5.16
C ILE A 35 1.96 2.53 -5.83
N LEU A 36 2.30 3.66 -5.21
CA LEU A 36 2.06 4.99 -5.80
C LEU A 36 2.86 5.14 -7.09
N GLY A 37 4.17 4.86 -7.07
CA GLY A 37 5.04 4.97 -8.23
C GLY A 37 4.55 4.16 -9.43
N TYR A 38 4.10 2.92 -9.20
CA TYR A 38 3.54 2.09 -10.26
C TYR A 38 2.25 2.69 -10.84
N TYR A 39 1.29 3.09 -9.99
CA TYR A 39 0.06 3.74 -10.45
C TYR A 39 0.32 5.03 -11.22
N GLU A 40 1.21 5.88 -10.70
CA GLU A 40 1.59 7.14 -11.32
C GLU A 40 2.29 6.93 -12.66
N SER A 41 3.11 5.87 -12.79
CA SER A 41 3.81 5.52 -14.03
C SER A 41 2.91 5.12 -15.20
N LEU A 42 1.65 4.76 -14.92
CA LEU A 42 0.63 4.44 -15.93
C LEU A 42 0.08 5.71 -16.59
N HIS A 43 0.18 6.86 -15.92
CA HIS A 43 -0.28 8.14 -16.44
C HIS A 43 0.79 8.77 -17.34
N PRO A 44 0.38 9.46 -18.43
CA PRO A 44 1.28 10.35 -19.14
C PRO A 44 1.84 11.43 -18.21
N SER A 45 3.13 11.75 -18.34
CA SER A 45 3.86 12.65 -17.42
C SER A 45 3.33 14.09 -17.34
N PHE A 46 2.46 14.49 -18.26
CA PHE A 46 1.86 15.82 -18.33
C PHE A 46 0.47 15.91 -17.69
N ILE A 47 -0.09 14.79 -17.22
CA ILE A 47 -1.42 14.74 -16.61
C ILE A 47 -1.30 14.87 -15.09
N ARG A 48 -2.19 15.67 -14.49
CA ARG A 48 -2.36 15.67 -13.04
C ARG A 48 -2.98 14.34 -12.62
N ILE A 49 -2.29 13.64 -11.73
CA ILE A 49 -2.71 12.32 -11.27
C ILE A 49 -3.83 12.46 -10.25
N GLU A 50 -4.91 11.70 -10.46
CA GLU A 50 -6.04 11.62 -9.56
C GLU A 50 -6.19 10.20 -8.99
N TYR A 51 -6.56 10.13 -7.71
CA TYR A 51 -6.93 8.88 -7.05
C TYR A 51 -8.46 8.87 -6.88
N PRO A 52 -9.20 8.00 -7.60
CA PRO A 52 -10.67 8.05 -7.67
C PRO A 52 -11.37 8.04 -6.31
N VAL A 53 -10.83 7.26 -5.36
CA VAL A 53 -11.36 7.08 -4.01
C VAL A 53 -10.54 7.84 -2.96
N GLY A 54 -9.59 8.68 -3.38
CA GLY A 54 -8.57 9.28 -2.51
C GLY A 54 -7.31 8.41 -2.39
N LYS A 55 -6.17 9.05 -2.15
CA LYS A 55 -4.84 8.41 -2.16
C LYS A 55 -4.68 7.39 -1.02
N GLU A 56 -5.17 7.70 0.18
CA GLU A 56 -5.13 6.77 1.31
C GLU A 56 -6.03 5.55 1.12
N GLU A 57 -7.28 5.75 0.70
CA GLU A 57 -8.21 4.65 0.47
C GLU A 57 -7.75 3.76 -0.68
N PHE A 58 -7.14 4.36 -1.72
CA PHE A 58 -6.47 3.61 -2.79
C PHE A 58 -5.39 2.68 -2.21
N LEU A 59 -4.45 3.23 -1.44
CA LEU A 59 -3.38 2.45 -0.80
C LEU A 59 -3.94 1.34 0.10
N TYR A 60 -4.94 1.66 0.93
CA TYR A 60 -5.60 0.71 1.80
C TYR A 60 -6.18 -0.47 1.01
N ASN A 61 -6.91 -0.20 -0.07
CA ASN A 61 -7.52 -1.23 -0.90
C ASN A 61 -6.50 -2.09 -1.63
N ILE A 62 -5.42 -1.50 -2.16
CA ILE A 62 -4.34 -2.27 -2.79
C ILE A 62 -3.65 -3.19 -1.78
N LEU A 63 -3.35 -2.69 -0.58
CA LEU A 63 -2.72 -3.50 0.46
C LEU A 63 -3.64 -4.63 0.95
N LYS A 64 -4.91 -4.33 1.20
CA LYS A 64 -5.89 -5.29 1.69
C LYS A 64 -6.24 -6.35 0.64
N ASP A 65 -6.63 -5.93 -0.55
CA ASP A 65 -7.21 -6.82 -1.56
C ASP A 65 -6.17 -7.29 -2.59
N GLY A 66 -5.07 -6.55 -2.76
CA GLY A 66 -3.97 -6.91 -3.66
C GLY A 66 -2.87 -7.70 -2.97
N TYR A 67 -2.36 -7.20 -1.85
CA TYR A 67 -1.32 -7.88 -1.06
C TYR A 67 -1.89 -8.80 0.03
N GLY A 68 -3.23 -8.87 0.18
CA GLY A 68 -3.88 -9.75 1.14
C GLY A 68 -3.64 -9.38 2.60
N LEU A 69 -3.31 -8.12 2.90
CA LEU A 69 -3.08 -7.69 4.27
C LEU A 69 -4.39 -7.70 5.07
N ALA A 70 -4.32 -8.25 6.29
CA ALA A 70 -5.50 -8.46 7.12
C ALA A 70 -5.89 -7.17 7.88
N PRO A 71 -7.16 -6.73 7.83
CA PRO A 71 -7.67 -5.69 8.70
C PRO A 71 -7.59 -6.07 10.17
N ILE A 72 -7.22 -5.11 11.00
CA ILE A 72 -7.16 -5.30 12.44
C ILE A 72 -7.96 -4.23 13.18
N THR A 73 -8.60 -4.64 14.27
CA THR A 73 -9.34 -3.77 15.20
C THR A 73 -8.58 -3.52 16.50
N SER A 74 -7.46 -4.21 16.70
CA SER A 74 -6.58 -4.09 17.86
C SER A 74 -5.13 -4.18 17.41
N TRP A 75 -4.25 -3.41 18.04
CA TRP A 75 -2.90 -3.09 17.59
C TRP A 75 -1.90 -4.23 17.85
N GLY A 76 -2.40 -5.43 18.18
CA GLY A 76 -1.57 -6.58 18.53
C GLY A 76 -0.79 -6.35 19.83
N PRO A 77 0.25 -7.16 20.10
CA PRO A 77 1.11 -6.98 21.26
C PRO A 77 1.86 -5.63 21.19
N ALA A 78 2.15 -5.02 22.34
CA ALA A 78 2.69 -3.66 22.48
C ALA A 78 4.04 -3.37 21.78
N GLN A 79 4.67 -4.37 21.18
CA GLN A 79 5.99 -4.30 20.54
C GLN A 79 5.94 -4.17 19.01
N VAL A 80 4.75 -4.13 18.41
CA VAL A 80 4.61 -3.96 16.96
C VAL A 80 4.77 -2.49 16.58
N GLU A 81 5.66 -2.21 15.64
CA GLU A 81 5.86 -0.85 15.14
C GLU A 81 4.63 -0.35 14.38
N VAL A 82 4.27 0.92 14.59
CA VAL A 82 3.14 1.54 13.89
C VAL A 82 3.65 2.54 12.87
N LEU A 83 3.25 2.35 11.62
CA LEU A 83 3.35 3.34 10.57
C LEU A 83 2.00 4.05 10.44
N VAL A 84 1.94 5.29 10.90
CA VAL A 84 0.83 6.18 10.57
C VAL A 84 0.99 6.57 9.11
N VAL A 85 0.07 6.10 8.28
CA VAL A 85 0.05 6.38 6.86
C VAL A 85 -0.64 7.73 6.67
N SER A 86 0.12 8.68 6.14
CA SER A 86 -0.34 10.00 5.74
C SER A 86 -0.04 10.16 4.26
N ALA A 87 -1.08 10.26 3.43
CA ALA A 87 -0.92 10.33 1.97
C ALA A 87 -0.06 11.50 1.47
N GLU A 88 0.00 12.59 2.23
CA GLU A 88 0.77 13.80 1.91
C GLU A 88 2.27 13.60 2.12
N ASP A 89 2.65 12.73 3.07
CA ASP A 89 4.06 12.47 3.41
C ASP A 89 4.71 11.44 2.47
N LEU A 90 3.89 10.62 1.78
CA LEU A 90 4.35 9.58 0.87
C LEU A 90 4.74 10.13 -0.51
N LYS A 91 5.96 9.80 -0.94
CA LYS A 91 6.50 10.14 -2.26
C LYS A 91 6.46 8.93 -3.18
N ALA A 92 5.86 9.08 -4.35
CA ALA A 92 5.85 8.00 -5.33
C ALA A 92 7.27 7.67 -5.80
N THR A 93 7.61 6.39 -5.84
CA THR A 93 8.89 5.93 -6.40
C THR A 93 8.95 6.29 -7.89
N PRO A 94 10.03 6.94 -8.37
CA PRO A 94 10.20 7.21 -9.79
C PRO A 94 10.13 5.94 -10.65
N LYS A 95 9.59 6.04 -11.87
CA LYS A 95 9.37 4.89 -12.77
C LYS A 95 10.64 4.07 -13.02
N ASP A 96 11.79 4.73 -13.13
CA ASP A 96 13.10 4.13 -13.36
C ASP A 96 13.68 3.44 -12.11
N GLN A 97 13.08 3.63 -10.94
CA GLN A 97 13.51 3.10 -9.65
C GLN A 97 12.53 2.09 -9.05
N LEU A 98 11.49 1.70 -9.79
CA LEU A 98 10.51 0.72 -9.32
C LEU A 98 11.15 -0.67 -9.18
N ASP A 99 11.27 -1.15 -7.93
CA ASP A 99 11.76 -2.48 -7.63
C ASP A 99 10.63 -3.53 -7.76
N HIS A 100 10.42 -3.99 -9.00
CA HIS A 100 9.45 -5.03 -9.30
C HIS A 100 9.82 -6.38 -8.71
N ASP A 101 11.11 -6.69 -8.58
CA ASP A 101 11.55 -7.99 -8.06
C ASP A 101 11.19 -8.15 -6.59
N SER A 102 11.21 -7.05 -5.84
CA SER A 102 10.92 -7.05 -4.39
C SER A 102 9.45 -6.81 -4.06
N PHE A 103 8.72 -6.00 -4.84
CA PHE A 103 7.37 -5.56 -4.49
C PHE A 103 6.26 -5.95 -5.47
N MET A 104 6.56 -6.54 -6.63
CA MET A 104 5.50 -6.96 -7.56
C MET A 104 4.67 -8.11 -6.98
N GLU A 105 3.38 -7.85 -6.78
CA GLU A 105 2.35 -8.86 -6.55
C GLU A 105 1.32 -8.78 -7.67
N GLN A 106 1.04 -9.89 -8.34
CA GLN A 106 0.20 -9.92 -9.55
C GLN A 106 -1.22 -9.44 -9.25
N ALA A 107 -1.77 -9.82 -8.10
CA ALA A 107 -3.10 -9.38 -7.70
C ALA A 107 -3.14 -7.86 -7.46
N ALA A 108 -2.16 -7.32 -6.75
CA ALA A 108 -2.02 -5.88 -6.53
C ALA A 108 -1.87 -5.11 -7.84
N TRP A 109 -1.02 -5.56 -8.75
CA TRP A 109 -0.83 -4.94 -10.06
C TRP A 109 -2.12 -4.88 -10.86
N ARG A 110 -2.87 -5.99 -10.94
CA ARG A 110 -4.16 -6.02 -11.64
C ARG A 110 -5.14 -5.02 -11.04
N LEU A 111 -5.18 -4.88 -9.72
CA LEU A 111 -6.05 -3.89 -9.05
C LEU A 111 -5.60 -2.45 -9.35
N ILE A 112 -4.30 -2.17 -9.32
CA ILE A 112 -3.74 -0.85 -9.66
C ILE A 112 -4.09 -0.49 -11.11
N THR A 113 -3.82 -1.39 -12.07
CA THR A 113 -4.12 -1.18 -13.48
C THR A 113 -5.62 -1.04 -13.74
N ARG A 114 -6.47 -1.81 -13.05
CA ARG A 114 -7.92 -1.68 -13.16
C ARG A 114 -8.39 -0.31 -12.65
N THR A 115 -7.88 0.13 -11.51
CA THR A 115 -8.20 1.45 -10.95
C THR A 115 -7.82 2.58 -11.93
N PHE A 116 -6.69 2.45 -12.63
CA PHE A 116 -6.31 3.36 -13.69
C PHE A 116 -7.27 3.30 -14.89
N ALA A 117 -7.62 2.10 -15.36
CA ALA A 117 -8.47 1.92 -16.53
C ALA A 117 -9.92 2.42 -16.33
N GLU A 118 -10.45 2.37 -15.10
CA GLU A 118 -11.78 2.90 -14.77
C GLU A 118 -11.87 4.44 -14.89
N LYS A 119 -10.74 5.13 -15.07
CA LYS A 119 -10.63 6.59 -15.26
C LYS A 119 -10.38 7.03 -16.72
N LEU A 120 -10.16 6.09 -17.65
CA LEU A 120 -10.03 6.38 -19.10
C LEU A 120 -11.42 6.46 -19.76
#